data_AF-A0A5M9N054-F1
#
_entry.id   AF-A0A5M9N054-F1
#
_cell.length_a   1.000
_cell.length_b   1.000
_cell.length_c   1.000
_cell.angle_alpha   90.00
_cell.angle_beta   90.00
_cell.angle_gamma   90.00
#
_symmetry.space_group_name_H-M   'P 1'
#
loop_
_entity.id
_entity.type
_entity.pdbx_description
1 polymer ?
#
loop_
_entity_poly.entity_id
_entity_poly.type
_entity_poly.pdbx_seq_one_letter_code
_entity_poly.pdbx_strand_id
1 'polypeptide(L)'
;MSTLSAISRIYDDLRCSRTIQPLYWDTLEERLLIFCKPSLRLPRIQTRRSKGEYMSQYRHKKAQGVYLDVLENYTRIFLPFLLAVSARACPRIDLVAVSQHLSKQPRIKVNRSTRSILENAAEKVGVFESTNFKRLAELLFVPDDCQTPTPTTGAGTEDSWTYNASNLDAVADIFGERIYSAVESSAGRLIEKAKSSISRITESIRSKFPRNNSEDAIVCLNIGFGSDLIRSLFPTAYRSLFSLETNSREQLVTNSARVLLQQQGPIISATEDRNAYFTIEGASVSAIDSIFGPQICQAIQESQLRKWEIEHSLIRTTDCVTVDICRKQPQYGIIRLRIGFGLGIIIANSLHALPNHL
;
A
#
# COMPACT_ATOMS: atom_id res chain seq x y z
N MET A 1 -22.39 23.73 0.54
CA MET A 1 -21.58 22.51 0.75
C MET A 1 -20.36 22.56 -0.16
N SER A 2 -19.17 22.26 0.36
CA SER A 2 -17.97 22.13 -0.48
C SER A 2 -18.05 20.84 -1.30
N THR A 3 -17.46 20.81 -2.50
CA THR A 3 -17.44 19.60 -3.33
C THR A 3 -16.80 18.42 -2.61
N LEU A 4 -15.74 18.66 -1.83
CA LEU A 4 -15.11 17.64 -1.00
C LEU A 4 -16.10 17.04 0.01
N SER A 5 -16.88 17.87 0.72
CA SER A 5 -17.88 17.37 1.67
C SER A 5 -18.97 16.52 1.00
N ALA A 6 -19.35 16.84 -0.23
CA ALA A 6 -20.31 16.06 -0.99
C ALA A 6 -19.75 14.69 -1.42
N ILE A 7 -18.49 14.66 -1.88
CA ILE A 7 -17.81 13.42 -2.25
C ILE A 7 -17.63 12.54 -1.01
N SER A 8 -17.13 13.08 0.11
CA SER A 8 -16.94 12.31 1.34
C SER A 8 -18.26 11.74 1.86
N ARG A 9 -19.35 12.51 1.84
CA ARG A 9 -20.68 12.02 2.25
C ARG A 9 -21.13 10.84 1.36
N ILE A 10 -21.04 10.97 0.04
CA ILE A 10 -21.42 9.89 -0.88
C ILE A 10 -20.50 8.68 -0.72
N TYR A 11 -19.23 8.92 -0.43
CA TYR A 11 -18.27 7.85 -0.13
C TYR A 11 -18.72 7.04 1.09
N ASP A 12 -19.09 7.72 2.18
CA ASP A 12 -19.57 7.08 3.40
C ASP A 12 -20.90 6.36 3.16
N ASP A 13 -21.83 6.97 2.42
CA ASP A 13 -23.10 6.34 2.02
C ASP A 13 -22.85 5.02 1.29
N LEU A 14 -22.00 5.04 0.25
CA LEU A 14 -21.66 3.86 -0.55
C LEU A 14 -20.91 2.81 0.27
N ARG A 15 -20.06 3.22 1.21
CA ARG A 15 -19.33 2.31 2.10
C ARG A 15 -20.28 1.60 3.06
N CYS A 16 -21.23 2.33 3.65
CA CYS A 16 -22.20 1.81 4.61
C CYS A 16 -23.23 0.91 3.94
N SER A 17 -23.80 1.33 2.81
CA SER A 17 -24.85 0.58 2.10
C SER A 17 -24.31 -0.52 1.21
N ARG A 18 -23.04 -0.41 0.79
CA ARG A 18 -22.41 -1.21 -0.29
C ARG A 18 -23.17 -1.14 -1.62
N THR A 19 -24.01 -0.12 -1.81
CA THR A 19 -24.86 0.04 -3.01
C THR A 19 -25.24 1.51 -3.29
N ILE A 20 -25.59 1.82 -4.55
CA ILE A 20 -26.01 3.17 -4.95
C ILE A 20 -27.45 3.41 -4.48
N GLN A 21 -27.62 4.38 -3.59
CA GLN A 21 -28.95 4.75 -3.08
C GLN A 21 -29.86 5.27 -4.20
N PRO A 22 -31.18 4.99 -4.15
CA PRO A 22 -32.15 5.42 -5.17
C PRO A 22 -32.13 6.91 -5.50
N LEU A 23 -31.84 7.75 -4.50
CA LEU A 23 -31.77 9.21 -4.66
C LEU A 23 -30.66 9.67 -5.63
N TYR A 24 -29.70 8.79 -5.96
CA TYR A 24 -28.60 9.08 -6.88
C TYR A 24 -28.82 8.53 -8.29
N TRP A 25 -29.92 7.82 -8.59
CA TRP A 25 -30.11 7.14 -9.88
C TRP A 25 -30.22 8.10 -11.06
N ASP A 26 -31.02 9.15 -10.95
CA ASP A 26 -31.13 10.16 -12.02
C ASP A 26 -29.78 10.85 -12.29
N THR A 27 -29.03 11.10 -11.22
CA THR A 27 -27.68 11.67 -11.32
C THR A 27 -26.74 10.69 -12.01
N LEU A 28 -26.81 9.40 -11.67
CA LEU A 28 -25.99 8.37 -12.28
C LEU A 28 -26.26 8.29 -13.79
N GLU A 29 -27.52 8.26 -14.21
CA GLU A 29 -27.92 8.21 -15.62
C GLU A 29 -27.39 9.42 -16.41
N GLU A 30 -27.61 10.65 -15.89
CA GLU A 30 -27.10 11.88 -16.50
C GLU A 30 -25.57 11.83 -16.68
N ARG A 31 -24.86 11.32 -15.68
CA ARG A 31 -23.40 11.35 -15.62
C ARG A 31 -22.77 10.23 -16.44
N LEU A 32 -23.38 9.05 -16.49
CA LEU A 32 -23.01 7.97 -17.40
C LEU A 32 -23.16 8.40 -18.85
N LEU A 33 -24.23 9.12 -19.19
CA LEU A 33 -24.40 9.66 -20.54
C LEU A 33 -23.25 10.60 -20.94
N ILE A 34 -22.80 11.48 -20.03
CA ILE A 34 -21.67 12.40 -20.28
C ILE A 34 -20.34 11.65 -20.35
N PHE A 35 -20.12 10.68 -19.45
CA PHE A 35 -18.89 9.91 -19.37
C PHE A 35 -18.71 9.00 -20.60
N CYS A 36 -19.75 8.25 -20.96
CA CYS A 36 -19.67 7.21 -21.98
C CYS A 36 -19.88 7.71 -23.41
N LYS A 37 -20.70 8.75 -23.62
CA LYS A 37 -21.01 9.20 -24.98
C LYS A 37 -19.90 10.11 -25.50
N PRO A 38 -19.18 9.74 -26.58
CA PRO A 38 -18.13 10.59 -27.12
C PRO A 38 -18.71 11.93 -27.55
N SER A 39 -18.00 13.02 -27.20
CA SER A 39 -18.36 14.37 -27.62
C SER A 39 -18.19 14.52 -29.15
N LEU A 40 -19.21 14.15 -29.91
CA LEU A 40 -19.21 14.28 -31.37
C LEU A 40 -19.08 15.74 -31.77
N ARG A 41 -18.32 15.98 -32.84
CA ARG A 41 -18.27 17.31 -33.47
C ARG A 41 -19.69 17.63 -33.94
N LEU A 42 -20.25 18.72 -33.44
CA LEU A 42 -21.58 19.11 -33.91
C LEU A 42 -21.52 19.38 -35.41
N PRO A 43 -22.54 18.96 -36.18
CA PRO A 43 -22.58 19.20 -37.62
C PRO A 43 -22.50 20.70 -37.90
N ARG A 44 -21.97 21.09 -39.06
CA ARG A 44 -22.05 22.50 -39.48
C ARG A 44 -23.51 22.81 -39.80
N ILE A 45 -24.09 23.79 -39.12
CA ILE A 45 -25.45 24.29 -39.38
C ILE A 45 -25.30 25.71 -39.93
N GLN A 46 -26.17 26.10 -40.87
CA GLN A 46 -26.17 27.44 -41.46
C GLN A 46 -26.56 28.53 -40.46
N THR A 47 -27.42 28.19 -39.49
CA THR A 47 -27.82 29.10 -38.42
C THR A 47 -26.85 29.06 -37.24
N ARG A 48 -26.62 30.23 -36.63
CA ARG A 48 -25.78 30.37 -35.45
C ARG A 48 -26.44 29.63 -34.28
N ARG A 49 -25.70 28.70 -33.68
CA ARG A 49 -26.11 28.03 -32.44
C ARG A 49 -26.30 29.02 -31.30
N SER A 50 -27.23 28.69 -30.41
CA SER A 50 -27.40 29.46 -29.18
C SER A 50 -26.13 29.37 -28.32
N LYS A 51 -25.82 30.44 -27.60
CA LYS A 51 -24.71 30.47 -26.63
C LYS A 51 -24.87 29.37 -25.56
N GLY A 52 -26.12 29.07 -25.17
CA GLY A 52 -26.44 28.04 -24.18
C GLY A 52 -26.03 26.64 -24.63
N GLU A 53 -26.38 26.27 -25.86
CA GLU A 53 -26.03 24.96 -26.45
C GLU A 53 -24.50 24.78 -26.52
N TYR A 54 -23.79 25.80 -27.02
CA TYR A 54 -22.33 25.78 -27.10
C TYR A 54 -21.67 25.59 -25.73
N MET A 55 -22.12 26.37 -24.73
CA MET A 55 -21.59 26.27 -23.37
C MET A 55 -21.91 24.93 -22.70
N SER A 56 -23.08 24.35 -22.99
CA SER A 56 -23.46 23.02 -22.50
C SER A 56 -22.52 21.96 -23.06
N GLN A 57 -22.30 21.95 -24.37
CA GLN A 57 -21.40 21.00 -25.01
C GLN A 57 -19.96 21.15 -24.53
N TYR A 58 -19.46 22.38 -24.40
CA TYR A 58 -18.13 22.65 -23.87
C TYR A 58 -17.96 22.05 -22.46
N ARG A 59 -18.96 22.23 -21.58
CA ARG A 59 -18.96 21.66 -20.23
C ARG A 59 -18.98 20.14 -20.25
N HIS A 60 -19.80 19.52 -21.10
CA HIS A 60 -19.85 18.07 -21.24
C HIS A 60 -18.50 17.51 -21.68
N LYS A 61 -17.87 18.12 -22.70
CA LYS A 61 -16.55 17.70 -23.17
C LYS A 61 -15.48 17.81 -22.08
N LYS A 62 -15.49 18.90 -21.31
CA LYS A 62 -14.56 19.09 -20.18
C LYS A 62 -14.81 18.10 -19.04
N ALA A 63 -16.08 17.89 -18.67
CA ALA A 63 -16.46 16.94 -17.64
C ALA A 63 -16.10 15.50 -18.02
N GLN A 64 -16.33 15.10 -19.27
CA GLN A 64 -15.94 13.79 -19.79
C GLN A 64 -14.43 13.55 -19.62
N GLY A 65 -13.59 14.52 -19.99
CA GLY A 65 -12.14 14.41 -19.79
C GLY A 65 -11.76 14.25 -18.31
N VAL A 66 -12.40 14.99 -17.41
CA VAL A 66 -12.16 14.86 -15.96
C VAL A 66 -12.65 13.51 -15.44
N TYR A 67 -13.81 13.01 -15.85
CA TYR A 67 -14.28 11.68 -15.41
C TYR A 67 -13.33 10.58 -15.86
N LEU A 68 -12.84 10.63 -17.11
CA LEU A 68 -11.84 9.68 -17.59
C LEU A 68 -10.56 9.73 -16.77
N ASP A 69 -10.05 10.93 -16.48
CA ASP A 69 -8.86 11.13 -15.64
C ASP A 69 -9.05 10.56 -14.22
N VAL A 70 -10.23 10.77 -13.61
CA VAL A 70 -10.56 10.19 -12.30
C VAL A 70 -10.65 8.67 -12.36
N LEU A 71 -11.23 8.10 -13.41
CA LEU A 71 -11.33 6.65 -13.55
C LEU A 71 -9.94 6.00 -13.64
N GLU A 72 -9.03 6.62 -14.41
CA GLU A 72 -7.68 6.12 -14.67
C GLU A 72 -6.74 6.31 -13.48
N ASN A 73 -6.72 7.50 -12.89
CA ASN A 73 -5.74 7.85 -11.85
C ASN A 73 -6.27 7.65 -10.43
N TYR A 74 -7.59 7.58 -10.25
CA TYR A 74 -8.24 7.63 -8.95
C TYR A 74 -9.46 6.69 -8.87
N THR A 75 -9.34 5.48 -9.41
CA THR A 75 -10.45 4.49 -9.52
C THR A 75 -11.22 4.29 -8.22
N ARG A 76 -10.53 4.32 -7.06
CA ARG A 76 -11.13 4.13 -5.72
C ARG A 76 -12.19 5.18 -5.35
N ILE A 77 -12.09 6.39 -5.90
CA ILE A 77 -13.02 7.49 -5.64
C ILE A 77 -13.92 7.78 -6.83
N PHE A 78 -13.77 7.06 -7.94
CA PHE A 78 -14.49 7.34 -9.17
C PHE A 78 -16.00 7.32 -8.98
N LEU A 79 -16.56 6.28 -8.35
CA LEU A 79 -17.99 6.18 -8.16
C LEU A 79 -18.55 7.30 -7.26
N PRO A 80 -17.99 7.58 -6.06
CA PRO A 80 -18.35 8.76 -5.28
C PRO A 80 -18.23 10.07 -6.04
N PHE A 81 -17.15 10.24 -6.83
CA PHE A 81 -16.92 11.44 -7.62
C PHE A 81 -17.98 11.62 -8.70
N LEU A 82 -18.30 10.57 -9.45
CA LEU A 82 -19.29 10.57 -10.53
C LEU A 82 -20.67 11.00 -10.01
N LEU A 83 -21.04 10.52 -8.82
CA LEU A 83 -22.33 10.83 -8.18
C LEU A 83 -22.35 12.22 -7.52
N ALA A 84 -21.22 12.70 -6.99
CA ALA A 84 -21.16 13.97 -6.26
C ALA A 84 -20.93 15.19 -7.17
N VAL A 85 -20.20 15.01 -8.27
CA VAL A 85 -19.64 16.09 -9.05
C VAL A 85 -20.40 16.30 -10.35
N SER A 86 -21.07 17.45 -10.45
CA SER A 86 -21.71 17.85 -11.70
C SER A 86 -20.71 18.25 -12.79
N ALA A 87 -21.11 18.12 -14.06
CA ALA A 87 -20.30 18.55 -15.19
C ALA A 87 -19.89 20.04 -15.14
N ARG A 88 -20.67 20.88 -14.45
CA ARG A 88 -20.36 22.30 -14.22
C ARG A 88 -19.23 22.50 -13.21
N ALA A 89 -19.08 21.58 -12.26
CA ALA A 89 -18.10 21.66 -11.18
C ALA A 89 -16.75 21.03 -11.55
N CYS A 90 -16.72 20.05 -12.47
CA CYS A 90 -15.49 19.33 -12.86
C CYS A 90 -14.25 20.21 -13.08
N PRO A 91 -14.31 21.35 -13.81
CA PRO A 91 -13.10 22.13 -14.10
C PRO A 91 -12.48 22.84 -12.90
N ARG A 92 -13.18 22.88 -11.75
CA ARG A 92 -12.77 23.64 -10.57
C ARG A 92 -12.27 22.76 -9.43
N ILE A 93 -12.20 21.45 -9.64
CA ILE A 93 -11.90 20.50 -8.58
C ILE A 93 -10.42 20.21 -8.56
N ASP A 94 -9.83 20.36 -7.38
CA ASP A 94 -8.50 19.85 -7.08
C ASP A 94 -8.59 18.34 -6.78
N LEU A 95 -8.35 17.53 -7.81
CA LEU A 95 -8.35 16.07 -7.70
C LEU A 95 -7.27 15.55 -6.75
N VAL A 96 -6.15 16.26 -6.64
CA VAL A 96 -5.04 15.87 -5.76
C VAL A 96 -5.47 16.00 -4.31
N ALA A 97 -6.09 17.12 -3.94
CA ALA A 97 -6.61 17.33 -2.59
C ALA A 97 -7.72 16.31 -2.23
N VAL A 98 -8.65 16.04 -3.16
CA VAL A 98 -9.71 15.03 -2.95
C VAL A 98 -9.12 13.63 -2.77
N SER A 99 -8.17 13.25 -3.62
CA SER A 99 -7.50 11.96 -3.55
C SER A 99 -6.71 11.80 -2.25
N GLN A 100 -5.95 12.82 -1.83
CA GLN A 100 -5.20 12.78 -0.57
C GLN A 100 -6.10 12.67 0.67
N HIS A 101 -7.30 13.25 0.62
CA HIS A 101 -8.26 13.13 1.70
C HIS A 101 -8.84 11.72 1.78
N LEU A 102 -9.25 11.16 0.64
CA LEU A 102 -9.94 9.86 0.56
C LEU A 102 -9.00 8.66 0.47
N SER A 103 -7.71 8.85 0.19
CA SER A 103 -6.71 7.76 0.18
C SER A 103 -6.53 7.10 1.54
N LYS A 104 -6.90 7.81 2.62
CA LYS A 104 -6.92 7.30 3.98
C LYS A 104 -8.12 6.39 4.27
N GLN A 105 -9.13 6.37 3.40
CA GLN A 105 -10.34 5.59 3.59
C GLN A 105 -10.22 4.20 2.95
N PRO A 106 -10.82 3.16 3.55
CA PRO A 106 -10.77 1.80 3.02
C PRO A 106 -11.58 1.69 1.73
N ARG A 107 -11.08 0.91 0.76
CA ARG A 107 -11.72 0.71 -0.55
C ARG A 107 -13.20 0.30 -0.39
N ILE A 108 -14.08 0.98 -1.12
CA ILE A 108 -15.49 0.63 -1.20
C ILE A 108 -15.60 -0.75 -1.87
N LYS A 109 -16.13 -1.73 -1.14
CA LYS A 109 -16.50 -3.04 -1.70
C LYS A 109 -17.91 -2.93 -2.28
N VAL A 110 -18.00 -2.65 -3.57
CA VAL A 110 -19.27 -2.62 -4.31
C VAL A 110 -19.79 -4.04 -4.49
N ASN A 111 -21.08 -4.25 -4.22
CA ASN A 111 -21.71 -5.57 -4.34
C ASN A 111 -22.31 -5.79 -5.73
N ARG A 112 -22.86 -7.00 -5.96
CA ARG A 112 -23.55 -7.37 -7.21
C ARG A 112 -24.73 -6.45 -7.54
N SER A 113 -25.45 -5.92 -6.54
CA SER A 113 -26.57 -5.01 -6.80
C SER A 113 -26.11 -3.67 -7.37
N THR A 114 -24.96 -3.16 -6.91
CA THR A 114 -24.33 -1.95 -7.48
C THR A 114 -24.04 -2.12 -8.96
N ARG A 115 -23.53 -3.30 -9.35
CA ARG A 115 -23.25 -3.64 -10.74
C ARG A 115 -24.53 -3.61 -11.58
N SER A 116 -25.58 -4.29 -11.12
CA SER A 116 -26.87 -4.30 -11.82
C SER A 116 -27.48 -2.89 -11.94
N ILE A 117 -27.34 -2.04 -10.92
CA ILE A 117 -27.80 -0.63 -11.00
C ILE A 117 -27.03 0.14 -12.09
N LEU A 118 -25.71 -0.03 -12.18
CA LEU A 118 -24.89 0.62 -13.21
C LEU A 118 -25.20 0.11 -14.61
N GLU A 119 -25.36 -1.21 -14.78
CA GLU A 119 -25.72 -1.85 -16.05
C GLU A 119 -27.10 -1.38 -16.52
N ASN A 120 -28.11 -1.41 -15.64
CA ASN A 120 -29.47 -0.92 -15.96
C ASN A 120 -29.48 0.58 -16.32
N ALA A 121 -28.74 1.41 -15.58
CA ALA A 121 -28.64 2.83 -15.89
C ALA A 121 -27.96 3.07 -17.24
N ALA A 122 -26.92 2.29 -17.57
CA ALA A 122 -26.22 2.38 -18.84
C ALA A 122 -27.06 1.90 -20.03
N GLU A 123 -27.84 0.82 -19.86
CA GLU A 123 -28.81 0.37 -20.87
C GLU A 123 -29.88 1.43 -21.12
N LYS A 124 -30.47 1.98 -20.05
CA LYS A 124 -31.52 3.00 -20.14
C LYS A 124 -31.07 4.25 -20.91
N VAL A 125 -29.81 4.67 -20.76
CA VAL A 125 -29.26 5.82 -21.50
C VAL A 125 -28.53 5.44 -22.80
N GLY A 126 -28.57 4.15 -23.19
CA GLY A 126 -28.03 3.66 -24.46
C GLY A 126 -26.50 3.68 -24.56
N VAL A 127 -25.80 3.46 -23.44
CA VAL A 127 -24.32 3.48 -23.38
C VAL A 127 -23.70 2.18 -22.85
N PHE A 128 -24.51 1.14 -22.60
CA PHE A 128 -24.03 -0.17 -22.13
C PHE A 128 -22.91 -0.76 -23.02
N GLU A 129 -23.08 -0.66 -24.35
CA GLU A 129 -22.08 -1.17 -25.30
C GLU A 129 -20.87 -0.25 -25.52
N SER A 130 -20.83 0.92 -24.88
CA SER A 130 -19.72 1.85 -25.05
C SER A 130 -18.42 1.29 -24.46
N THR A 131 -17.30 1.57 -25.13
CA THR A 131 -15.96 1.19 -24.65
C THR A 131 -15.67 1.72 -23.24
N ASN A 132 -16.10 2.96 -22.96
CA ASN A 132 -15.94 3.58 -21.65
C ASN A 132 -16.75 2.86 -20.55
N PHE A 133 -17.97 2.40 -20.85
CA PHE A 133 -18.77 1.65 -19.88
C PHE A 133 -18.16 0.28 -19.59
N LYS A 134 -17.73 -0.46 -20.63
CA LYS A 134 -17.06 -1.75 -20.46
C LYS A 134 -15.81 -1.63 -19.58
N ARG A 135 -14.96 -0.64 -19.89
CA ARG A 135 -13.77 -0.32 -19.07
C ARG A 135 -14.11 0.07 -17.64
N LEU A 136 -15.19 0.85 -17.44
CA LEU A 136 -15.68 1.19 -16.11
C LEU A 136 -16.09 -0.06 -15.32
N ALA A 137 -16.87 -0.94 -15.95
CA ALA A 137 -17.35 -2.16 -15.32
C ALA A 137 -16.18 -3.09 -14.95
N GLU A 138 -15.18 -3.23 -15.81
CA GLU A 138 -13.95 -3.99 -15.55
C GLU A 138 -13.16 -3.45 -14.35
N LEU A 139 -13.01 -2.12 -14.25
CA LEU A 139 -12.23 -1.49 -13.18
C LEU A 139 -12.96 -1.48 -11.82
N LEU A 140 -14.29 -1.34 -11.82
CA LEU A 140 -15.09 -1.31 -10.60
C LEU A 140 -15.48 -2.71 -10.10
N PHE A 141 -15.77 -3.63 -11.02
CA PHE A 141 -16.26 -4.97 -10.74
C PHE A 141 -15.34 -6.01 -11.34
N VAL A 142 -14.13 -6.08 -10.81
CA VAL A 142 -13.28 -7.25 -11.00
C VAL A 142 -14.10 -8.45 -10.51
N PRO A 143 -14.41 -9.45 -11.37
CA PRO A 143 -15.19 -10.61 -10.96
C PRO A 143 -14.62 -11.21 -9.69
N ASP A 144 -15.46 -11.57 -8.71
CA ASP A 144 -14.99 -12.18 -7.46
C ASP A 144 -14.20 -13.47 -7.75
N ASP A 145 -14.48 -14.17 -8.85
CA ASP A 145 -13.76 -15.35 -9.34
C ASP A 145 -12.43 -15.03 -10.06
N CYS A 146 -12.16 -13.74 -10.36
CA CYS A 146 -10.93 -13.26 -11.00
C CYS A 146 -10.03 -12.47 -10.05
N GLN A 147 -10.44 -12.21 -8.80
CA GLN A 147 -9.50 -11.79 -7.77
C GLN A 147 -8.67 -13.02 -7.42
N THR A 148 -7.51 -13.18 -8.08
CA THR A 148 -6.52 -14.11 -7.57
C THR A 148 -6.28 -13.75 -6.11
N PRO A 149 -6.45 -14.70 -5.17
CA PRO A 149 -6.29 -14.40 -3.76
C PRO A 149 -4.91 -13.78 -3.56
N THR A 150 -4.83 -12.76 -2.71
CA THR A 150 -3.54 -12.14 -2.37
C THR A 150 -2.57 -13.25 -2.00
N PRO A 151 -1.43 -13.40 -2.71
CA PRO A 151 -0.54 -14.52 -2.51
C PRO A 151 -0.16 -14.61 -1.03
N THR A 152 -0.35 -15.75 -0.40
CA THR A 152 0.15 -16.03 0.95
C THR A 152 1.50 -16.73 0.88
N THR A 153 2.22 -16.81 1.99
CA THR A 153 3.43 -17.64 2.08
C THR A 153 3.43 -18.45 3.37
N GLY A 154 3.76 -19.74 3.24
CA GLY A 154 4.01 -20.66 4.35
C GLY A 154 5.21 -20.25 5.22
N ALA A 155 6.11 -19.38 4.76
CA ALA A 155 7.25 -18.89 5.54
C ALA A 155 6.85 -18.16 6.84
N GLY A 156 5.62 -17.64 6.91
CA GLY A 156 5.08 -17.01 8.12
C GLY A 156 4.55 -18.00 9.16
N THR A 157 4.41 -19.27 8.79
CA THR A 157 3.84 -20.33 9.64
C THR A 157 4.91 -21.07 10.45
N GLU A 158 4.46 -21.92 11.37
CA GLU A 158 5.34 -22.79 12.16
C GLU A 158 6.01 -23.87 11.30
N ASP A 159 5.42 -24.25 10.15
CA ASP A 159 5.98 -25.22 9.21
C ASP A 159 6.94 -24.55 8.21
N SER A 160 7.95 -23.85 8.74
CA SER A 160 9.00 -23.19 7.96
C SER A 160 10.39 -23.63 8.41
N TRP A 161 11.36 -23.59 7.50
CA TRP A 161 12.78 -23.59 7.87
C TRP A 161 13.16 -22.20 8.33
N THR A 162 13.86 -22.10 9.46
CA THR A 162 14.39 -20.83 9.98
C THR A 162 15.90 -20.91 10.04
N TYR A 163 16.56 -20.00 9.33
CA TYR A 163 17.99 -19.78 9.40
C TYR A 163 18.24 -18.59 10.31
N ASN A 164 19.03 -18.80 11.34
CA ASN A 164 19.47 -17.78 12.28
C ASN A 164 20.96 -17.53 12.08
N ALA A 165 21.55 -16.59 12.84
CA ALA A 165 22.99 -16.34 12.85
C ALA A 165 23.52 -15.88 11.48
N SER A 166 23.41 -14.58 11.21
CA SER A 166 23.87 -13.95 9.96
C SER A 166 25.25 -13.31 10.12
N ASN A 167 26.08 -13.41 9.09
CA ASN A 167 27.35 -12.70 9.00
C ASN A 167 27.12 -11.20 8.75
N LEU A 168 27.64 -10.35 9.63
CA LEU A 168 27.48 -8.89 9.57
C LEU A 168 28.10 -8.23 8.35
N ASP A 169 29.20 -8.78 7.82
CA ASP A 169 29.84 -8.25 6.62
C ASP A 169 28.87 -8.42 5.43
N ALA A 170 28.25 -9.61 5.31
CA ALA A 170 27.23 -9.88 4.31
C ALA A 170 25.95 -9.03 4.48
N VAL A 171 25.62 -8.62 5.71
CA VAL A 171 24.46 -7.75 5.98
C VAL A 171 24.67 -6.37 5.37
N ALA A 172 25.86 -5.79 5.53
CA ALA A 172 26.20 -4.51 4.94
C ALA A 172 26.14 -4.59 3.40
N ASP A 173 26.71 -5.64 2.82
CA ASP A 173 26.74 -5.84 1.37
C ASP A 173 25.35 -6.03 0.76
N ILE A 174 24.47 -6.79 1.41
CA ILE A 174 23.16 -7.16 0.87
C ILE A 174 22.11 -6.07 1.12
N PHE A 175 22.01 -5.58 2.35
CA PHE A 175 20.96 -4.66 2.75
C PHE A 175 21.38 -3.18 2.67
N GLY A 176 22.68 -2.90 2.61
CA GLY A 176 23.23 -1.55 2.61
C GLY A 176 23.47 -0.98 4.01
N GLU A 177 24.29 0.08 4.04
CA GLU A 177 24.80 0.73 5.26
C GLU A 177 23.72 1.19 6.23
N ARG A 178 22.57 1.66 5.72
CA ARG A 178 21.48 2.16 6.56
C ARG A 178 20.84 1.06 7.40
N ILE A 179 20.61 -0.10 6.79
CA ILE A 179 20.05 -1.26 7.50
C ILE A 179 21.11 -1.85 8.43
N TYR A 180 22.35 -2.00 7.95
CA TYR A 180 23.47 -2.46 8.77
C TYR A 180 23.61 -1.63 10.06
N SER A 181 23.68 -0.31 9.93
CA SER A 181 23.78 0.61 11.07
C SER A 181 22.62 0.46 12.05
N ALA A 182 21.40 0.28 11.54
CA ALA A 182 20.23 0.09 12.38
C ALA A 182 20.26 -1.25 13.14
N VAL A 183 20.67 -2.34 12.47
CA VAL A 183 20.88 -3.65 13.09
C VAL A 183 21.98 -3.59 14.15
N GLU A 184 23.11 -2.92 13.86
CA GLU A 184 24.22 -2.70 14.78
C GLU A 184 23.82 -1.94 16.07
N SER A 185 22.83 -1.06 15.95
CA SER A 185 22.26 -0.30 17.07
C SER A 185 21.10 -1.03 17.79
N SER A 186 20.64 -2.17 17.28
CA SER A 186 19.49 -2.88 17.82
C SER A 186 19.78 -3.50 19.19
N ALA A 187 18.75 -3.63 20.03
CA ALA A 187 18.89 -4.22 21.36
C ALA A 187 19.45 -5.65 21.32
N GLY A 188 19.00 -6.46 20.36
CA GLY A 188 19.50 -7.82 20.17
C GLY A 188 21.01 -7.82 19.93
N ARG A 189 21.47 -6.97 19.02
CA ARG A 189 22.89 -6.85 18.70
C ARG A 189 23.73 -6.30 19.86
N LEU A 190 23.22 -5.33 20.61
CA LEU A 190 23.92 -4.82 21.80
C LEU A 190 24.10 -5.91 22.86
N ILE A 191 23.10 -6.78 23.05
CA ILE A 191 23.19 -7.93 23.96
C ILE A 191 24.23 -8.94 23.45
N GLU A 192 24.26 -9.23 22.16
CA GLU A 192 25.27 -10.11 21.56
C GLU A 192 26.69 -9.58 21.79
N LYS A 193 26.92 -8.28 21.55
CA LYS A 193 28.21 -7.63 21.79
C LYS A 193 28.64 -7.67 23.26
N ALA A 194 27.68 -7.54 24.18
CA ALA A 194 27.95 -7.63 25.61
C ALA A 194 28.39 -9.05 26.04
N LYS A 195 27.93 -10.09 25.33
CA LYS A 195 28.34 -11.49 25.56
C LYS A 195 29.66 -11.83 24.88
N SER A 196 29.90 -11.30 23.68
CA SER A 196 31.14 -11.51 22.93
C SER A 196 31.46 -10.28 22.08
N SER A 197 32.55 -9.60 22.41
CA SER A 197 32.98 -8.36 21.77
C SER A 197 33.44 -8.52 20.31
N ILE A 198 33.70 -9.75 19.86
CA ILE A 198 34.30 -10.05 18.54
C ILE A 198 33.31 -10.80 17.63
N SER A 199 32.04 -10.99 18.03
CA SER A 199 31.10 -11.76 17.20
C SER A 199 30.78 -11.02 15.88
N ARG A 200 31.27 -11.55 14.76
CA ARG A 200 30.85 -11.17 13.40
C ARG A 200 29.49 -11.73 12.99
N ILE A 201 28.88 -12.52 13.87
CA ILE A 201 27.61 -13.18 13.64
C ILE A 201 26.54 -12.51 14.52
N THR A 202 25.33 -12.36 13.97
CA THR A 202 24.18 -11.79 14.67
C THR A 202 22.90 -12.62 14.51
N GLU A 203 22.12 -12.76 15.58
CA GLU A 203 20.78 -13.36 15.56
C GLU A 203 19.68 -12.33 15.26
N SER A 204 20.06 -11.06 15.14
CA SER A 204 19.15 -9.96 14.82
C SER A 204 18.56 -10.06 13.41
N ILE A 205 19.07 -10.98 12.58
CA ILE A 205 18.58 -11.26 11.23
C ILE A 205 18.28 -12.74 11.11
N ARG A 206 17.07 -13.04 10.61
CA ARG A 206 16.57 -14.39 10.43
C ARG A 206 15.90 -14.54 9.08
N SER A 207 16.17 -15.64 8.40
CA SER A 207 15.54 -15.97 7.12
C SER A 207 14.61 -17.16 7.29
N LYS A 208 13.40 -17.07 6.77
CA LYS A 208 12.38 -18.12 6.83
C LYS A 208 11.94 -18.57 5.45
N PHE A 209 11.85 -19.88 5.27
CA PHE A 209 11.44 -20.50 4.00
C PHE A 209 10.31 -21.50 4.23
N PRO A 210 9.33 -21.57 3.32
CA PRO A 210 8.34 -22.64 3.36
C PRO A 210 9.02 -24.00 3.10
N ARG A 211 8.55 -25.07 3.76
CA ARG A 211 9.16 -26.41 3.62
C ARG A 211 8.72 -27.17 2.37
N ASN A 212 7.44 -27.03 2.02
CA ASN A 212 6.76 -27.94 1.10
C ASN A 212 6.50 -27.33 -0.29
N ASN A 213 6.92 -26.08 -0.52
CA ASN A 213 6.69 -25.37 -1.76
C ASN A 213 7.77 -24.31 -2.00
N SER A 214 7.68 -23.62 -3.13
CA SER A 214 8.57 -22.52 -3.51
C SER A 214 7.87 -21.15 -3.41
N GLU A 215 6.98 -20.99 -2.42
CA GLU A 215 6.42 -19.68 -2.09
C GLU A 215 7.50 -18.73 -1.56
N ASP A 216 7.19 -17.45 -1.53
CA ASP A 216 8.12 -16.40 -1.10
C ASP A 216 8.77 -16.68 0.27
N ALA A 217 10.04 -16.30 0.41
CA ALA A 217 10.74 -16.31 1.67
C ALA A 217 10.46 -15.05 2.50
N ILE A 218 10.65 -15.13 3.82
CA ILE A 218 10.56 -13.97 4.73
C ILE A 218 11.91 -13.75 5.41
N VAL A 219 12.48 -12.56 5.25
CA VAL A 219 13.65 -12.12 6.00
C VAL A 219 13.23 -11.11 7.06
N CYS A 220 13.52 -11.41 8.32
CA CYS A 220 13.22 -10.57 9.47
C CYS A 220 14.49 -9.85 9.94
N LEU A 221 14.44 -8.52 10.02
CA LEU A 221 15.53 -7.65 10.44
C LEU A 221 15.14 -6.91 11.73
N ASN A 222 15.82 -7.18 12.84
CA ASN A 222 15.67 -6.41 14.07
C ASN A 222 16.53 -5.14 13.97
N ILE A 223 15.86 -3.99 13.86
CA ILE A 223 16.51 -2.68 13.60
C ILE A 223 16.43 -1.73 14.79
N GLY A 224 15.99 -2.19 15.97
CA GLY A 224 15.72 -1.31 17.11
C GLY A 224 14.63 -0.27 16.79
N PHE A 225 14.65 0.89 17.46
CA PHE A 225 13.72 1.99 17.15
C PHE A 225 14.24 2.86 15.98
N GLY A 226 14.26 2.28 14.78
CA GLY A 226 14.68 2.95 13.55
C GLY A 226 13.65 3.95 13.01
N SER A 227 13.32 4.99 13.78
CA SER A 227 12.25 5.95 13.43
C SER A 227 12.45 6.60 12.06
N ASP A 228 13.69 6.90 11.66
CA ASP A 228 14.02 7.43 10.34
C ASP A 228 13.77 6.45 9.20
N LEU A 229 14.07 5.16 9.42
CA LEU A 229 13.76 4.10 8.46
C LEU A 229 12.25 3.95 8.30
N ILE A 230 11.51 3.92 9.42
CA ILE A 230 10.04 3.81 9.40
C ILE A 230 9.41 5.02 8.73
N ARG A 231 9.89 6.23 9.02
CA ARG A 231 9.43 7.49 8.40
C ARG A 231 9.66 7.49 6.89
N SER A 232 10.80 6.96 6.45
CA SER A 232 11.15 6.89 5.02
C SER A 232 10.33 5.84 4.29
N LEU A 233 10.22 4.63 4.85
CA LEU A 233 9.48 3.51 4.24
C LEU A 233 7.97 3.73 4.28
N PHE A 234 7.43 4.28 5.37
CA PHE A 234 5.99 4.38 5.61
C PHE A 234 5.56 5.82 5.94
N PRO A 235 5.78 6.80 5.06
CA PRO A 235 5.59 8.22 5.38
C PRO A 235 4.15 8.57 5.77
N THR A 236 3.16 7.91 5.18
CA THR A 236 1.74 8.12 5.50
C THR A 236 1.37 7.56 6.88
N ALA A 237 1.77 6.32 7.16
CA ALA A 237 1.48 5.66 8.45
C ALA A 237 2.27 6.32 9.59
N TYR A 238 3.52 6.69 9.36
CA TYR A 238 4.36 7.41 10.33
C TYR A 238 3.70 8.72 10.76
N ARG A 239 3.21 9.53 9.81
CA ARG A 239 2.44 10.74 10.16
C ARG A 239 1.21 10.38 10.99
N SER A 240 0.45 9.35 10.62
CA SER A 240 -0.74 8.99 11.40
C SER A 240 -0.41 8.55 12.84
N LEU A 241 0.69 7.83 13.04
CA LEU A 241 1.06 7.26 14.34
C LEU A 241 1.76 8.27 15.24
N PHE A 242 2.59 9.16 14.67
CA PHE A 242 3.47 10.05 15.44
C PHE A 242 3.09 11.53 15.34
N SER A 243 2.12 11.93 14.50
CA SER A 243 1.64 13.34 14.47
C SER A 243 0.90 13.79 15.73
N LEU A 244 0.59 12.89 16.67
CA LEU A 244 -0.03 13.24 17.95
C LEU A 244 0.99 13.47 19.09
N GLU A 245 2.28 13.16 18.89
CA GLU A 245 3.29 13.20 19.97
C GLU A 245 4.26 14.40 19.90
N THR A 246 4.05 15.35 18.99
CA THR A 246 5.02 16.43 18.69
C THR A 246 5.16 17.54 19.74
N ASN A 247 4.49 17.45 20.89
CA ASN A 247 4.66 18.45 21.96
C ASN A 247 5.61 18.02 23.11
N SER A 248 6.18 16.80 23.12
CA SER A 248 6.82 16.32 24.37
C SER A 248 8.06 15.41 24.24
N ARG A 249 8.78 15.33 23.12
CA ARG A 249 9.75 14.21 22.97
C ARG A 249 11.08 14.45 22.24
N GLU A 250 11.73 15.59 22.46
CA GLU A 250 13.14 15.77 22.06
C GLU A 250 14.19 15.17 23.05
N GLN A 251 13.79 14.42 24.09
CA GLN A 251 14.74 13.96 25.13
C GLN A 251 14.92 12.43 25.31
N LEU A 252 14.34 11.55 24.48
CA LEU A 252 14.31 10.11 24.79
C LEU A 252 15.21 9.18 23.96
N VAL A 253 15.99 9.69 23.00
CA VAL A 253 16.70 8.79 22.06
C VAL A 253 18.03 8.23 22.61
N THR A 254 18.59 8.76 23.70
CA THR A 254 19.90 8.31 24.23
C THR A 254 19.86 7.46 25.50
N ASN A 255 18.70 7.32 26.17
CA ASN A 255 18.62 6.64 27.48
C ASN A 255 18.10 5.18 27.41
N SER A 256 17.51 4.74 26.30
CA SER A 256 16.85 3.43 26.21
C SER A 256 17.81 2.22 26.13
N ALA A 257 19.05 2.42 25.66
CA ALA A 257 20.04 1.34 25.58
C ALA A 257 20.57 0.90 26.96
N ARG A 258 20.56 1.80 27.96
CA ARG A 258 21.06 1.50 29.32
C ARG A 258 20.04 0.76 30.19
N VAL A 259 18.74 0.98 29.98
CA VAL A 259 17.68 0.35 30.79
C VAL A 259 17.46 -1.13 30.42
N LEU A 260 17.77 -1.53 29.17
CA LEU A 260 17.61 -2.92 28.71
C LEU A 260 18.66 -3.89 29.24
N LEU A 261 19.87 -3.43 29.55
CA LEU A 261 20.94 -4.30 30.05
C LEU A 261 20.67 -4.85 31.46
N GLN A 262 19.70 -4.27 32.19
CA GLN A 262 19.31 -4.71 33.54
C GLN A 262 18.13 -5.69 33.58
N GLN A 263 17.38 -5.88 32.48
CA GLN A 263 16.28 -6.84 32.42
C GLN A 263 16.68 -8.05 31.59
N GLN A 264 17.43 -8.97 32.20
CA GLN A 264 17.73 -10.29 31.63
C GLN A 264 16.46 -11.15 31.62
N GLY A 265 15.68 -11.04 30.55
CA GLY A 265 14.65 -12.01 30.16
C GLY A 265 15.04 -12.72 28.85
N PRO A 266 14.55 -13.94 28.60
CA PRO A 266 14.88 -14.69 27.39
C PRO A 266 14.45 -13.91 26.13
N ILE A 267 15.29 -14.02 25.09
CA ILE A 267 15.05 -13.48 23.75
C ILE A 267 13.69 -14.01 23.28
N ILE A 268 12.70 -13.13 23.24
CA ILE A 268 11.28 -13.50 23.08
C ILE A 268 11.09 -14.21 21.74
N SER A 269 10.66 -15.47 21.80
CA SER A 269 10.11 -16.22 20.68
C SER A 269 8.95 -15.43 20.08
N ALA A 270 9.00 -15.19 18.77
CA ALA A 270 8.14 -14.22 18.08
C ALA A 270 6.66 -14.64 17.91
N THR A 271 6.13 -15.50 18.78
CA THR A 271 4.83 -16.16 18.57
C THR A 271 3.73 -15.86 19.59
N GLU A 272 3.95 -15.23 20.73
CA GLU A 272 2.93 -15.30 21.82
C GLU A 272 2.19 -14.02 22.25
N ASP A 273 2.33 -12.89 21.57
CA ASP A 273 1.37 -11.79 21.81
C ASP A 273 1.16 -10.90 20.58
N ARG A 274 0.23 -11.29 19.69
CA ARG A 274 -0.17 -10.45 18.55
C ARG A 274 -0.68 -9.07 18.99
N ASN A 275 -1.14 -8.92 20.24
CA ASN A 275 -1.57 -7.62 20.77
C ASN A 275 -0.39 -6.74 21.24
N ALA A 276 0.83 -7.27 21.32
CA ALA A 276 2.00 -6.52 21.75
C ALA A 276 2.64 -5.67 20.65
N TYR A 277 2.20 -5.80 19.39
CA TYR A 277 2.80 -5.10 18.25
C TYR A 277 1.77 -4.30 17.43
N PHE A 278 2.26 -3.29 16.71
CA PHE A 278 1.58 -2.67 15.58
C PHE A 278 2.30 -3.07 14.30
N THR A 279 1.60 -3.67 13.35
CA THR A 279 2.13 -3.93 12.02
C THR A 279 1.76 -2.77 11.10
N ILE A 280 2.76 -2.22 10.42
CA ILE A 280 2.59 -1.20 9.39
C ILE A 280 2.88 -1.83 8.03
N GLU A 281 1.98 -1.59 7.10
CA GLU A 281 1.98 -2.10 5.73
C GLU A 281 2.03 -0.93 4.72
N GLY A 282 2.18 -1.22 3.44
CA GLY A 282 2.20 -0.24 2.37
C GLY A 282 3.49 0.58 2.30
N ALA A 283 4.64 -0.07 2.29
CA ALA A 283 5.93 0.58 2.14
C ALA A 283 6.04 1.30 0.79
N SER A 284 6.64 2.48 0.77
CA SER A 284 6.90 3.25 -0.46
C SER A 284 7.95 2.55 -1.33
N VAL A 285 7.58 2.22 -2.57
CA VAL A 285 8.49 1.54 -3.52
C VAL A 285 9.73 2.38 -3.82
N SER A 286 9.56 3.70 -4.01
CA SER A 286 10.70 4.60 -4.20
C SER A 286 11.61 4.70 -2.97
N ALA A 287 11.06 4.55 -1.76
CA ALA A 287 11.86 4.56 -0.54
C ALA A 287 12.66 3.26 -0.38
N ILE A 288 12.08 2.12 -0.75
CA ILE A 288 12.76 0.81 -0.76
C ILE A 288 14.04 0.89 -1.60
N ASP A 289 13.97 1.44 -2.81
CA ASP A 289 15.13 1.60 -3.70
C ASP A 289 16.24 2.49 -3.13
N SER A 290 15.89 3.41 -2.21
CA SER A 290 16.86 4.31 -1.56
C SER A 290 17.46 3.74 -0.27
N ILE A 291 16.85 2.70 0.29
CA ILE A 291 17.21 2.15 1.60
C ILE A 291 17.92 0.81 1.45
N PHE A 292 17.42 -0.05 0.57
CA PHE A 292 17.91 -1.40 0.39
C PHE A 292 18.88 -1.49 -0.79
N GLY A 293 19.79 -2.47 -0.72
CA GLY A 293 20.69 -2.80 -1.82
C GLY A 293 19.94 -3.35 -3.05
N PRO A 294 20.54 -3.27 -4.25
CA PRO A 294 19.92 -3.72 -5.50
C PRO A 294 19.43 -5.17 -5.47
N GLN A 295 20.16 -6.04 -4.75
CA GLN A 295 19.81 -7.45 -4.61
C GLN A 295 18.47 -7.64 -3.90
N ILE A 296 18.22 -6.87 -2.83
CA ILE A 296 16.95 -6.92 -2.10
C ILE A 296 15.83 -6.33 -2.94
N CYS A 297 16.06 -5.22 -3.64
CA CYS A 297 15.07 -4.66 -4.56
C CYS A 297 14.65 -5.69 -5.62
N GLN A 298 15.62 -6.36 -6.25
CA GLN A 298 15.34 -7.42 -7.22
C GLN A 298 14.57 -8.59 -6.58
N ALA A 299 14.98 -9.03 -5.39
CA ALA A 299 14.31 -10.10 -4.67
C ALA A 299 12.86 -9.76 -4.28
N ILE A 300 12.57 -8.49 -3.97
CA ILE A 300 11.20 -7.99 -3.79
C ILE A 300 10.43 -8.03 -5.12
N GLN A 301 11.01 -7.59 -6.24
CA GLN A 301 10.33 -7.65 -7.55
C GLN A 301 10.00 -9.09 -7.97
N GLU A 302 10.80 -10.07 -7.54
CA GLU A 302 10.52 -11.49 -7.84
C GLU A 302 9.43 -12.12 -6.96
N SER A 303 9.08 -11.48 -5.83
CA SER A 303 8.03 -11.94 -4.92
C SER A 303 6.71 -12.13 -5.66
N GLN A 304 6.02 -13.24 -5.37
CA GLN A 304 4.67 -13.51 -5.85
C GLN A 304 3.70 -12.39 -5.43
N LEU A 305 3.82 -11.91 -4.19
CA LEU A 305 3.02 -10.78 -3.71
C LEU A 305 3.28 -9.51 -4.52
N ARG A 306 4.54 -9.19 -4.83
CA ARG A 306 4.85 -7.97 -5.60
C ARG A 306 4.31 -8.05 -7.02
N LYS A 307 4.44 -9.19 -7.68
CA LYS A 307 3.88 -9.42 -9.01
C LYS A 307 2.36 -9.23 -9.01
N TRP A 308 1.69 -9.82 -8.03
CA TRP A 308 0.25 -9.66 -7.83
C TRP A 308 -0.13 -8.19 -7.61
N GLU A 309 0.60 -7.45 -6.78
CA GLU A 309 0.35 -6.01 -6.55
C GLU A 309 0.44 -5.20 -7.85
N ILE A 310 1.45 -5.46 -8.68
CA ILE A 310 1.63 -4.79 -9.97
C ILE A 310 0.46 -5.09 -10.90
N GLU A 311 0.06 -6.36 -11.01
CA GLU A 311 -1.11 -6.80 -11.78
C GLU A 311 -2.41 -6.12 -11.31
N HIS A 312 -2.50 -5.82 -10.01
CA HIS A 312 -3.64 -5.15 -9.38
C HIS A 312 -3.46 -3.62 -9.26
N SER A 313 -2.53 -3.04 -10.02
CA SER A 313 -2.26 -1.59 -10.09
C SER A 313 -1.83 -0.94 -8.76
N LEU A 314 -1.28 -1.72 -7.82
CA LEU A 314 -0.66 -1.25 -6.58
C LEU A 314 0.83 -0.95 -6.82
N ILE A 315 1.10 0.03 -7.69
CA ILE A 315 2.46 0.26 -8.20
C ILE A 315 3.31 1.08 -7.21
N ARG A 316 2.69 2.00 -6.46
CA ARG A 316 3.41 3.00 -5.63
C ARG A 316 3.83 2.49 -4.25
N THR A 317 3.12 1.51 -3.73
CA THR A 317 3.34 0.93 -2.41
C THR A 317 3.38 -0.59 -2.50
N THR A 318 4.02 -1.23 -1.53
CA THR A 318 4.08 -2.68 -1.45
C THR A 318 3.99 -3.17 -0.01
N ASP A 319 3.32 -4.30 0.18
CA ASP A 319 3.22 -5.04 1.42
C ASP A 319 4.29 -6.15 1.49
N CYS A 320 5.17 -6.24 0.49
CA CYS A 320 6.40 -7.04 0.58
C CYS A 320 7.36 -6.52 1.65
N VAL A 321 7.22 -5.26 2.09
CA VAL A 321 7.98 -4.71 3.21
C VAL A 321 6.99 -4.25 4.27
N THR A 322 7.06 -4.86 5.43
CA THR A 322 6.24 -4.48 6.60
C THR A 322 7.16 -4.20 7.79
N VAL A 323 6.65 -3.46 8.78
CA VAL A 323 7.36 -3.27 10.04
C VAL A 323 6.43 -3.54 11.21
N ASP A 324 6.89 -4.35 12.16
CA ASP A 324 6.24 -4.51 13.46
C ASP A 324 6.92 -3.64 14.49
N ILE A 325 6.16 -2.83 15.20
CA ILE A 325 6.64 -1.98 16.29
C ILE A 325 6.09 -2.50 17.60
N CYS A 326 6.98 -2.83 18.55
CA CYS A 326 6.58 -3.23 19.89
C CYS A 326 5.90 -2.07 20.63
N ARG A 327 4.76 -2.34 21.26
CA ARG A 327 4.01 -1.37 22.07
C ARG A 327 4.66 -1.09 23.42
N LYS A 328 5.38 -2.08 23.97
CA LYS A 328 6.05 -1.95 25.27
C LYS A 328 7.32 -1.11 25.12
N GLN A 329 7.62 -0.30 26.12
CA GLN A 329 8.88 0.42 26.18
C GLN A 329 10.01 -0.48 26.69
N PRO A 330 11.23 -0.35 26.16
CA PRO A 330 11.56 0.49 25.01
C PRO A 330 11.03 -0.10 23.70
N GLN A 331 10.57 0.78 22.82
CA GLN A 331 10.05 0.38 21.52
C GLN A 331 11.21 -0.20 20.68
N TYR A 332 10.94 -1.28 19.97
CA TYR A 332 11.83 -1.81 18.94
C TYR A 332 10.99 -2.22 17.72
N GLY A 333 11.63 -2.15 16.56
CA GLY A 333 11.05 -2.42 15.26
C GLY A 333 11.67 -3.66 14.63
N ILE A 334 10.83 -4.48 14.01
CA ILE A 334 11.25 -5.59 13.16
C ILE A 334 10.75 -5.30 11.75
N ILE A 335 11.67 -5.10 10.81
CA ILE A 335 11.31 -5.07 9.39
C ILE A 335 11.17 -6.51 8.90
N ARG A 336 10.07 -6.82 8.22
CA ARG A 336 9.88 -8.08 7.51
C ARG A 336 9.89 -7.82 6.02
N LEU A 337 10.78 -8.51 5.32
CA LEU A 337 10.92 -8.49 3.87
C LEU A 337 10.39 -9.80 3.32
N ARG A 338 9.39 -9.73 2.46
CA ARG A 338 8.91 -10.84 1.67
C ARG A 338 9.55 -10.78 0.29
N ILE A 339 10.29 -11.83 -0.05
CA ILE A 339 11.12 -11.88 -1.26
C ILE A 339 10.88 -13.18 -2.03
N GLY A 340 11.12 -13.16 -3.34
CA GLY A 340 10.99 -14.37 -4.18
C GLY A 340 11.89 -15.51 -3.68
N PHE A 341 11.38 -16.74 -3.73
CA PHE A 341 12.04 -17.92 -3.18
C PHE A 341 13.48 -18.14 -3.70
N GLY A 342 13.69 -18.06 -5.02
CA GLY A 342 14.98 -18.32 -5.66
C GLY A 342 16.07 -17.36 -5.20
N LEU A 343 15.85 -16.05 -5.32
CA LEU A 343 16.77 -15.04 -4.78
C LEU A 343 16.87 -15.09 -3.26
N GLY A 344 15.79 -15.47 -2.57
CA GLY A 344 15.78 -15.70 -1.14
C GLY A 344 16.84 -16.72 -0.71
N ILE A 345 16.95 -17.85 -1.41
CA ILE A 345 17.98 -18.87 -1.13
C ILE A 345 19.39 -18.30 -1.30
N ILE A 346 19.64 -17.52 -2.36
CA ILE A 346 20.94 -16.90 -2.62
C ILE A 346 21.32 -15.92 -1.50
N ILE A 347 20.36 -15.09 -1.09
CA ILE A 347 20.53 -14.15 0.03
C ILE A 347 20.80 -14.91 1.33
N ALA A 348 20.02 -15.95 1.64
CA ALA A 348 20.19 -16.74 2.85
C ALA A 348 21.54 -17.46 2.89
N ASN A 349 22.01 -18.02 1.77
CA ASN A 349 23.34 -18.62 1.68
C ASN A 349 24.43 -17.58 1.94
N SER A 350 24.28 -16.38 1.42
CA SER A 350 25.26 -15.30 1.64
C SER A 350 25.26 -14.80 3.09
N LEU A 351 24.08 -14.72 3.72
CA LEU A 351 23.93 -14.30 5.11
C LEU A 351 24.39 -15.36 6.10
N HIS A 352 24.06 -16.63 5.86
CA HIS A 352 24.18 -17.70 6.85
C HIS A 352 25.30 -18.71 6.53
N ALA A 353 26.04 -18.52 5.44
CA ALA A 353 27.26 -19.29 5.22
C ALA A 353 28.24 -19.06 6.37
N LEU A 354 28.77 -20.16 6.91
CA LEU A 354 29.88 -20.08 7.85
C LEU A 354 31.04 -19.39 7.14
N PRO A 355 31.68 -18.37 7.74
CA PRO A 355 32.88 -17.79 7.18
C PRO A 355 33.90 -18.92 7.02
N ASN A 356 34.34 -19.16 5.79
CA ASN A 356 35.47 -20.05 5.54
C ASN A 356 36.65 -19.47 6.31
N HIS A 357 37.04 -20.12 7.41
CA HIS A 357 38.28 -19.82 8.09
C HIS A 357 39.42 -20.15 7.14
N LEU A 358 39.91 -19.12 6.44
CA LEU A 358 41.26 -19.06 5.86
C LEU A 358 42.16 -18.30 6.82
#